data_AF-A0A9X8ZZW0-F1
#
_entry.id   AF-A0A9X8ZZW0-F1
#
_cell.length_a   1.000
_cell.length_b   1.000
_cell.length_c   1.000
_cell.angle_alpha   90.00
_cell.angle_beta   90.00
_cell.angle_gamma   90.00
#
_symmetry.space_group_name_H-M   'P 1'
#
loop_
_entity.id
_entity.type
_entity.pdbx_description
1 polymer ?
#
loop_
_entity_poly.entity_id
_entity_poly.type
_entity_poly.pdbx_seq_one_letter_code
_entity_poly.pdbx_strand_id
1 'polypeptide(L)'
;EGFNFLIRLINEYKNKINVFNKTGECLYGIFQGDMLIGVGGLNKDPYTKDNKIGRLRRFYISKNYRRIGLGNLLLNQLLCHAEKYFEVIV
;
A
#
# COMPACT_ATOMS: atom_id res chain seq x y z
N GLU A 1 11.96 -1.98 14.44
CA GLU A 1 11.60 -0.73 13.72
C GLU A 1 10.64 -1.07 12.57
N GLY A 2 9.41 -0.57 12.58
CA GLY A 2 8.41 -0.84 11.52
C GLY A 2 7.03 -1.33 12.00
N PHE A 3 6.93 -1.83 13.24
CA PHE A 3 5.69 -2.35 13.81
C PHE A 3 4.59 -1.28 13.94
N ASN A 4 4.92 -0.05 14.33
CA ASN A 4 3.92 1.01 14.54
C ASN A 4 3.09 1.30 13.29
N PHE A 5 3.68 1.13 12.11
CA PHE A 5 3.00 1.37 10.86
C PHE A 5 2.03 0.24 10.47
N LEU A 6 2.41 -1.01 10.76
CA LEU A 6 1.52 -2.18 10.63
C LEU A 6 0.39 -2.14 11.64
N ILE A 7 0.70 -1.80 12.90
CA ILE A 7 -0.32 -1.60 13.94
C ILE A 7 -1.31 -0.53 13.50
N ARG A 8 -0.83 0.59 12.94
CA ARG A 8 -1.70 1.64 12.41
C ARG A 8 -2.53 1.15 11.22
N LEU A 9 -1.97 0.38 10.28
CA LEU A 9 -2.73 -0.24 9.19
C LEU A 9 -3.88 -1.10 9.74
N ILE A 10 -3.56 -2.01 10.67
CA ILE A 10 -4.54 -2.93 11.25
C ILE A 10 -5.63 -2.15 11.97
N ASN A 11 -5.24 -1.13 12.75
CA ASN A 11 -6.18 -0.31 13.50
C ASN A 11 -7.08 0.54 12.57
N GLU A 12 -6.51 1.17 11.53
CA GLU A 12 -7.31 1.94 10.56
C GLU A 12 -8.27 1.04 9.77
N TYR A 13 -7.84 -0.17 9.41
CA TYR A 13 -8.67 -1.14 8.70
C TYR A 13 -9.82 -1.64 9.58
N LYS A 14 -9.53 -2.06 10.81
CA LYS A 14 -10.53 -2.53 11.78
C LYS A 14 -11.57 -1.45 12.11
N ASN A 15 -11.13 -0.20 12.27
CA ASN A 15 -12.03 0.92 12.56
C ASN A 15 -12.66 1.54 11.31
N LYS A 16 -12.50 0.93 10.12
CA LYS A 16 -13.04 1.43 8.85
C LYS A 16 -12.59 2.85 8.47
N ILE A 17 -11.49 3.33 9.04
CA ILE A 17 -10.90 4.64 8.74
C ILE A 17 -10.27 4.59 7.35
N ASN A 18 -9.59 3.50 7.03
CA ASN A 18 -9.04 3.24 5.69
C ASN A 18 -9.01 1.73 5.44
N VAL A 19 -9.86 1.30 4.52
CA VAL A 19 -10.03 -0.11 4.13
C VAL A 19 -9.71 -0.37 2.66
N PHE A 20 -9.17 0.64 1.95
CA PHE A 20 -8.76 0.52 0.55
C PHE A 20 -9.87 -0.04 -0.36
N ASN A 21 -11.11 0.40 -0.16
CA ASN A 21 -12.29 -0.18 -0.80
C ASN A 21 -12.95 0.73 -1.84
N LYS A 22 -12.38 1.90 -2.14
CA LYS A 22 -12.87 2.76 -3.21
C LYS A 22 -12.28 2.33 -4.55
N THR A 23 -12.91 2.73 -5.65
CA THR A 23 -12.41 2.46 -7.00
C THR A 23 -10.96 2.93 -7.16
N GLY A 24 -10.09 2.03 -7.60
CA GLY A 24 -8.65 2.26 -7.79
C GLY A 24 -7.81 2.12 -6.53
N GLU A 25 -8.41 2.06 -5.34
CA GLU A 25 -7.68 1.75 -4.13
C GLU A 25 -7.36 0.27 -4.06
N CYS A 26 -6.19 -0.05 -3.51
CA CYS A 26 -5.78 -1.43 -3.33
C CYS A 26 -4.81 -1.56 -2.14
N LEU A 27 -4.72 -2.78 -1.61
CA LEU A 27 -3.74 -3.15 -0.60
C LEU A 27 -3.14 -4.49 -1.00
N TYR A 28 -1.83 -4.51 -1.24
CA TYR A 28 -1.07 -5.70 -1.59
C TYR A 28 -0.14 -6.12 -0.46
N GLY A 29 0.02 -7.44 -0.32
CA GLY A 29 0.93 -8.08 0.61
C GLY A 29 1.87 -9.02 -0.12
N ILE A 30 3.12 -9.07 0.33
CA ILE A 30 4.09 -10.10 -0.06
C ILE A 30 4.15 -11.12 1.06
N PHE A 31 3.93 -12.38 0.71
CA PHE A 31 3.95 -13.49 1.64
C PHE A 31 5.08 -14.46 1.30
N GLN A 32 5.69 -15.01 2.34
CA GLN A 32 6.54 -16.18 2.25
C GLN A 32 5.91 -17.28 3.10
N GLY A 33 5.26 -18.25 2.44
CA GLY A 33 4.30 -19.13 3.12
C GLY A 33 3.20 -18.29 3.76
N ASP A 34 2.94 -18.52 5.05
CA ASP A 34 1.92 -17.79 5.81
C ASP A 34 2.45 -16.48 6.42
N MET A 35 3.73 -16.17 6.25
CA MET A 35 4.35 -14.99 6.83
C MET A 35 4.22 -13.79 5.89
N LEU A 36 3.52 -12.75 6.33
CA LEU A 36 3.53 -11.45 5.64
C LEU A 36 4.90 -10.77 5.82
N ILE A 37 5.65 -10.67 4.73
CA ILE A 37 7.00 -10.07 4.72
C ILE A 37 7.04 -8.67 4.11
N GLY A 38 5.96 -8.23 3.45
CA GLY A 38 5.84 -6.87 2.92
C GLY A 38 4.38 -6.48 2.70
N VAL A 39 4.08 -5.18 2.77
CA VAL A 39 2.74 -4.63 2.53
C VAL A 39 2.85 -3.26 1.87
N GLY A 40 1.90 -2.91 1.02
CA GLY A 40 1.84 -1.62 0.34
C GLY A 40 0.46 -1.40 -0.23
N GLY A 41 -0.03 -0.17 -0.14
CA GLY A 41 -1.37 0.17 -0.61
C GLY A 41 -1.42 1.49 -1.35
N LEU A 42 -2.50 1.66 -2.09
CA LEU A 42 -2.83 2.86 -2.83
C LEU A 42 -4.20 3.35 -2.37
N ASN A 43 -4.25 4.63 -2.01
CA ASN A 43 -5.50 5.32 -1.73
C ASN A 43 -5.75 6.39 -2.78
N LYS A 44 -7.00 6.83 -2.92
CA LYS A 44 -7.22 8.17 -3.50
C LYS A 44 -6.59 9.20 -2.58
N ASP A 45 -5.94 10.21 -3.13
CA ASP A 45 -5.32 11.24 -2.30
C ASP A 45 -6.39 11.96 -1.46
N PRO A 46 -6.35 11.85 -0.11
CA PRO A 46 -7.38 12.45 0.74
C PRO A 46 -7.29 13.98 0.83
N TYR A 47 -6.21 14.58 0.32
CA TYR A 47 -5.95 16.01 0.40
C TYR A 47 -6.40 16.77 -0.85
N THR A 48 -6.82 16.07 -1.90
CA THR A 48 -7.35 16.67 -3.12
C THR A 48 -8.77 16.17 -3.40
N LYS A 49 -9.54 16.99 -4.12
CA LYS A 49 -10.83 16.57 -4.69
C LYS A 49 -10.66 15.81 -6.02
N ASP A 50 -9.44 15.80 -6.55
CA ASP A 50 -9.14 15.09 -7.79
C ASP A 50 -9.00 13.59 -7.54
N ASN A 51 -9.99 12.84 -8.02
CA ASN A 51 -10.03 11.39 -7.90
C ASN A 51 -9.00 10.68 -8.80
N LYS A 52 -8.29 11.41 -9.65
CA LYS A 52 -7.23 10.89 -10.54
C LYS A 52 -5.86 10.87 -9.87
N ILE A 53 -5.74 11.42 -8.66
CA ILE A 53 -4.49 11.37 -7.89
C ILE A 53 -4.57 10.23 -6.88
N GLY A 54 -3.69 9.24 -7.05
CA GLY A 54 -3.47 8.17 -6.08
C GLY A 54 -2.32 8.52 -5.14
N ARG A 55 -2.35 7.99 -3.92
CA ARG A 55 -1.30 8.16 -2.93
C ARG A 55 -0.78 6.82 -2.46
N LEU A 56 0.54 6.65 -2.50
CA LEU A 56 1.18 5.49 -1.90
C LEU A 56 1.06 5.58 -0.38
N ARG A 57 0.46 4.56 0.23
CA ARG A 57 0.26 4.49 1.67
C ARG A 57 0.58 3.10 2.15
N ARG A 58 0.87 2.97 3.44
CA ARG A 58 1.05 1.66 4.06
C ARG A 58 2.14 0.77 3.41
N PHE A 59 3.18 1.40 2.83
CA PHE A 59 4.33 0.71 2.22
C PHE A 59 5.43 0.34 3.24
N TYR A 60 5.72 -0.95 3.39
CA TYR A 60 6.70 -1.50 4.31
C TYR A 60 7.20 -2.87 3.84
N ILE A 61 8.52 -3.11 3.96
CA ILE A 61 9.15 -4.43 3.83
C ILE A 61 9.81 -4.80 5.15
N SER A 62 9.60 -6.04 5.60
CA SER A 62 10.21 -6.60 6.80
C SER A 62 11.74 -6.52 6.74
N LYS A 63 12.37 -6.16 7.86
CA LYS A 63 13.80 -5.79 7.91
C LYS A 63 14.72 -6.86 7.31
N ASN A 64 14.42 -8.13 7.57
CA ASN A 64 15.22 -9.28 7.09
C ASN A 64 15.08 -9.51 5.58
N TYR A 65 14.10 -8.89 4.93
CA TYR A 65 13.74 -9.05 3.53
C TYR A 65 13.96 -7.77 2.71
N ARG A 66 14.69 -6.79 3.27
CA ARG A 66 15.08 -5.56 2.57
C ARG A 66 16.31 -5.78 1.72
N ARG A 67 16.53 -4.89 0.75
CA ARG A 67 17.72 -4.85 -0.14
C ARG A 67 17.88 -6.07 -1.05
N ILE A 68 16.82 -6.86 -1.23
CA ILE A 68 16.75 -8.00 -2.16
C ILE A 68 15.73 -7.78 -3.30
N GLY A 69 15.26 -6.55 -3.49
CA GLY A 69 14.37 -6.17 -4.59
C GLY A 69 12.86 -6.28 -4.33
N LEU A 70 12.42 -6.83 -3.19
CA LEU A 70 10.99 -6.97 -2.87
C LEU A 70 10.22 -5.65 -2.78
N GLY A 71 10.90 -4.57 -2.35
CA GLY A 71 10.30 -3.23 -2.37
C GLY A 71 9.96 -2.79 -3.79
N ASN A 72 10.90 -2.93 -4.73
CA ASN A 72 10.66 -2.57 -6.12
C ASN A 72 9.59 -3.45 -6.76
N LEU A 73 9.59 -4.75 -6.45
CA LEU A 73 8.54 -5.66 -6.93
C LEU A 73 7.15 -5.19 -6.50
N LEU A 74 6.98 -4.86 -5.21
CA LEU A 74 5.72 -4.38 -4.67
C LEU A 74 5.30 -3.03 -5.27
N LEU A 75 6.26 -2.09 -5.36
CA LEU A 75 6.01 -0.78 -5.93
C LEU A 75 5.56 -0.88 -7.39
N ASN A 76 6.24 -1.69 -8.21
CA ASN A 76 5.89 -1.88 -9.61
C ASN A 76 4.50 -2.50 -9.76
N GLN A 77 4.11 -3.44 -8.89
CA GLN A 77 2.76 -3.98 -8.89
C GLN A 77 1.70 -2.94 -8.54
N LEU A 78 1.99 -2.08 -7.56
CA LEU A 78 1.11 -0.97 -7.21
C LEU A 78 0.98 0.03 -8.37
N LEU A 79 2.10 0.40 -9.02
CA LEU A 79 2.08 1.32 -10.16
C LEU A 79 1.32 0.74 -11.36
N CYS A 80 1.54 -0.53 -11.70
CA CYS A 80 0.80 -1.22 -12.77
C CYS A 80 -0.72 -1.28 -12.47
N HIS A 81 -1.11 -1.44 -11.20
CA HIS A 81 -2.51 -1.31 -10.81
C HIS A 81 -3.00 0.13 -10.99
N ALA A 82 -2.22 1.11 -10.52
CA ALA A 82 -2.56 2.53 -10.53
C ALA A 82 -2.78 3.10 -11.93
N GLU A 83 -2.02 2.66 -12.93
CA GLU A 83 -2.12 3.13 -14.33
C GLU A 83 -3.54 3.05 -14.90
N LYS A 84 -4.37 2.15 -14.37
CA LYS A 84 -5.76 1.97 -14.81
C LYS A 84 -6.74 2.97 -14.19
N TYR A 85 -6.36 3.63 -13.09
CA TYR A 85 -7.28 4.37 -12.23
C TYR A 85 -6.82 5.79 -11.91
N PHE A 86 -5.52 6.07 -11.99
CA PHE A 86 -4.91 7.33 -11.58
C PHE A 86 -4.00 7.87 -12.69
N GLU A 87 -4.01 9.19 -12.85
CA GLU A 87 -3.11 9.91 -13.75
C GLU A 87 -1.79 10.26 -13.06
N VAL A 88 -1.81 10.44 -11.73
CA VAL A 88 -0.65 10.82 -10.92
C VAL A 88 -0.61 10.02 -9.62
N ILE A 89 0.58 9.61 -9.21
CA ILE A 89 0.84 8.94 -7.92
C ILE A 89 1.80 9.78 -7.07
N VAL A 90 1.40 10.04 -5.82
CA VAL A 90 2.14 10.87 -4.84
C VAL A 90 2.46 10.15 -3.53
#